data_AF-A0A7C4FJ64-F1
#
_entry.id   AF-A0A7C4FJ64-F1
#
_cell.length_a   1.000
_cell.length_b   1.000
_cell.length_c   1.000
_cell.angle_alpha   90.00
_cell.angle_beta   90.00
_cell.angle_gamma   90.00
#
_symmetry.space_group_name_H-M   'P 1'
#
loop_
_entity.id
_entity.type
_entity.pdbx_description
1 polymer ?
#
loop_
_entity_poly.entity_id
_entity_poly.type
_entity_poly.pdbx_seq_one_letter_code
_entity_poly.pdbx_strand_id
1 'polypeptide(L)'
;MSSIVFQMGSSGGGGYLAAQSGSGGGMVSLYAENVVISGVVDASGTDASEKPSSTNAQGGGGSGGCVKIVARFLSVTGSILANGGKGASNRSGGSGCSGGGGGSGGLIYVEASTTGGGTLRANGGNGGEANALYSSTGSTGGGGGGGGWIRVLSRTAITPSFSVAGGAGGPSKPGYYGYPGQSGVVENIRLPPEAPQLLSPLNNENVIDRVTFSWNNALGADSYQLIVDDDPFFESPEVNISLSGTSYVTSLPAEATYYWKVKAVNTGGENVSETRRLTFRYRPEIIEIQADNRLVDRKKDTDFATTATATRISVTIRDNGGAPTIAIKNVRLWIRAFDNSVVVDNQQFANFETVDENTRRFTFVFDPPDSLPVTALGPFDVQVWVSDVHGITAMGNYEGRGKSLFTVDDLQVGINLADNTPIYQLVISGNSFRVYDNASTTLDNVVVVDNNEGLIQASFTGNSYYKSYGLVSPVRLGRGDLGRVYVWARDNVLDGVSPALTYQVEGDNVKFLNFIVNRQSDQTSVTFDATWSSDGIGVSYGTPFL
;
A
#
# COMPACT_ATOMS: atom_id res chain seq x y z
N MET A 1 -36.56 15.52 -18.89
CA MET A 1 -36.48 16.04 -20.27
C MET A 1 -37.14 17.41 -20.30
N SER A 2 -36.37 18.49 -20.33
CA SER A 2 -36.88 19.82 -20.67
C SER A 2 -36.89 19.93 -22.19
N SER A 3 -38.07 20.12 -22.81
CA SER A 3 -38.16 20.40 -24.23
C SER A 3 -37.63 21.82 -24.48
N ILE A 4 -36.37 21.95 -24.92
CA ILE A 4 -35.90 23.19 -25.51
C ILE A 4 -36.52 23.28 -26.90
N VAL A 5 -37.46 24.22 -27.07
CA VAL A 5 -38.02 24.59 -28.37
C VAL A 5 -37.01 25.49 -29.07
N PHE A 6 -36.46 25.02 -30.20
CA PHE A 6 -35.52 25.79 -31.01
C PHE A 6 -36.31 26.70 -31.96
N GLN A 7 -36.35 28.00 -31.69
CA GLN A 7 -36.92 28.97 -32.62
C GLN A 7 -35.91 29.30 -33.72
N MET A 8 -36.34 29.22 -34.97
CA MET A 8 -35.59 29.80 -36.09
C MET A 8 -35.76 31.33 -36.07
N GLY A 9 -34.74 32.07 -36.50
CA GLY A 9 -34.83 33.53 -36.55
C GLY A 9 -35.95 33.97 -37.51
N SER A 10 -36.77 34.92 -37.08
CA SER A 10 -37.77 35.55 -37.95
C SER A 10 -37.13 36.60 -38.85
N SER A 11 -37.66 36.76 -40.08
CA SER A 11 -37.35 37.93 -40.90
C SER A 11 -37.85 39.20 -40.23
N GLY A 12 -37.14 40.30 -40.42
CA GLY A 12 -37.57 41.61 -39.95
C GLY A 12 -38.89 42.05 -40.61
N GLY A 13 -39.62 42.96 -39.95
CA GLY A 13 -40.83 43.58 -40.53
C GLY A 13 -40.50 44.40 -41.77
N GLY A 14 -41.25 44.21 -42.85
CA GLY A 14 -41.08 44.96 -44.11
C GLY A 14 -41.66 46.38 -44.02
N GLY A 15 -40.99 47.35 -44.63
CA GLY A 15 -41.52 48.70 -44.82
C GLY A 15 -42.39 48.82 -46.08
N TYR A 16 -43.30 49.80 -46.12
CA TYR A 16 -44.11 50.06 -47.32
C TYR A 16 -43.21 50.51 -48.50
N LEU A 17 -43.06 49.64 -49.50
CA LEU A 17 -42.55 49.89 -50.86
C LEU A 17 -41.05 50.22 -51.12
N ALA A 18 -40.07 50.02 -50.22
CA ALA A 18 -38.67 50.24 -50.66
C ALA A 18 -37.54 49.44 -49.99
N ALA A 19 -37.50 49.26 -48.66
CA ALA A 19 -36.40 48.55 -47.99
C ALA A 19 -36.76 47.09 -47.74
N GLN A 20 -35.96 46.16 -48.28
CA GLN A 20 -36.07 44.73 -47.93
C GLN A 20 -35.64 44.57 -46.47
N SER A 21 -36.49 43.91 -45.68
CA SER A 21 -36.17 43.56 -44.30
C SER A 21 -35.04 42.56 -44.24
N GLY A 22 -34.32 42.57 -43.12
CA GLY A 22 -33.29 41.57 -42.86
C GLY A 22 -33.91 40.17 -42.80
N SER A 23 -33.23 39.20 -43.38
CA SER A 23 -33.55 37.77 -43.20
C SER A 23 -33.12 37.33 -41.81
N GLY A 24 -33.96 36.52 -41.16
CA GLY A 24 -33.64 35.91 -39.87
C GLY A 24 -32.48 34.92 -39.97
N GLY A 25 -31.78 34.72 -38.87
CA GLY A 25 -30.69 33.76 -38.75
C GLY A 25 -31.19 32.31 -38.82
N GLY A 26 -30.35 31.45 -39.41
CA GLY A 26 -30.62 30.02 -39.54
C GLY A 26 -30.34 29.22 -38.27
N MET A 27 -30.23 27.90 -38.42
CA MET A 27 -29.86 27.00 -37.32
C MET A 27 -28.54 26.30 -37.64
N VAL A 28 -27.63 26.29 -36.68
CA VAL A 28 -26.42 25.45 -36.68
C VAL A 28 -26.54 24.45 -35.55
N SER A 29 -26.39 23.16 -35.86
CA SER A 29 -26.48 22.07 -34.87
C SER A 29 -25.28 21.14 -35.02
N LEU A 30 -24.49 21.00 -33.96
CA LEU A 30 -23.28 20.17 -33.94
C LEU A 30 -23.40 19.10 -32.85
N TYR A 31 -23.19 17.84 -33.24
CA TYR A 31 -23.14 16.68 -32.36
C TYR A 31 -21.86 15.90 -32.67
N ALA A 32 -20.91 15.93 -31.74
CA ALA A 32 -19.63 15.24 -31.92
C ALA A 32 -18.96 15.00 -30.56
N GLU A 33 -18.00 14.10 -30.48
CA GLU A 33 -17.21 13.95 -29.26
C GLU A 33 -16.32 15.18 -29.00
N ASN A 34 -15.66 15.67 -30.05
CA ASN A 34 -14.73 16.79 -29.98
C ASN A 34 -15.13 17.85 -31.01
N VAL A 35 -15.27 19.10 -30.55
CA VAL A 35 -15.53 20.25 -31.42
C VAL A 35 -14.48 21.32 -31.16
N VAL A 36 -13.85 21.82 -32.23
CA VAL A 36 -12.88 22.92 -32.17
C VAL A 36 -13.39 24.06 -33.05
N ILE A 37 -13.60 25.23 -32.44
CA ILE A 37 -14.02 26.46 -33.13
C ILE A 37 -12.92 27.50 -32.99
N SER A 38 -12.08 27.58 -34.02
CA SER A 38 -11.03 28.59 -34.16
C SER A 38 -11.46 29.78 -35.01
N GLY A 39 -12.47 29.61 -35.86
CA GLY A 39 -13.05 30.64 -36.73
C GLY A 39 -14.40 31.15 -36.21
N VAL A 40 -15.32 31.45 -37.12
CA VAL A 40 -16.65 31.96 -36.78
C VAL A 40 -17.72 30.92 -37.13
N VAL A 41 -18.58 30.61 -36.16
CA VAL A 41 -19.88 29.96 -36.39
C VAL A 41 -20.95 31.05 -36.31
N ASP A 42 -21.56 31.39 -37.44
CA ASP A 42 -22.50 32.51 -37.54
C ASP A 42 -23.91 32.05 -37.90
N ALA A 43 -24.84 32.29 -36.98
CA ALA A 43 -26.27 32.15 -37.16
C ALA A 43 -26.98 33.50 -36.95
N SER A 44 -26.30 34.62 -37.16
CA SER A 44 -26.88 35.96 -36.99
C SER A 44 -27.93 36.27 -38.06
N GLY A 45 -28.91 37.10 -37.69
CA GLY A 45 -29.83 37.73 -38.62
C GLY A 45 -29.10 38.78 -39.46
N THR A 46 -29.53 38.94 -40.69
CA THR A 46 -28.93 39.91 -41.61
C THR A 46 -29.48 41.31 -41.37
N ASP A 47 -28.65 42.31 -41.66
CA ASP A 47 -29.06 43.71 -41.64
C ASP A 47 -30.15 43.96 -42.70
N ALA A 48 -31.04 44.89 -42.41
CA ALA A 48 -31.99 45.38 -43.41
C ALA A 48 -31.27 46.22 -44.47
N SER A 49 -31.72 46.09 -45.73
CA SER A 49 -31.15 46.86 -46.83
C SER A 49 -31.48 48.36 -46.72
N GLU A 50 -30.47 49.24 -46.84
CA GLU A 50 -30.69 50.68 -46.89
C GLU A 50 -31.20 51.10 -48.29
N LYS A 51 -32.34 51.79 -48.38
CA LYS A 51 -32.79 52.46 -49.61
C LYS A 51 -33.28 53.89 -49.34
N PRO A 52 -33.04 54.85 -50.26
CA PRO A 52 -33.63 56.17 -50.18
C PRO A 52 -35.16 56.08 -50.38
N SER A 53 -35.91 56.55 -49.38
CA SER A 53 -37.38 56.55 -49.31
C SER A 53 -37.89 57.89 -48.77
N SER A 54 -38.47 58.72 -49.63
CA SER A 54 -38.92 60.07 -49.26
C SER A 54 -40.28 60.11 -48.55
N THR A 55 -40.93 58.98 -48.29
CA THR A 55 -42.30 58.98 -47.72
C THR A 55 -42.61 57.91 -46.68
N ASN A 56 -41.76 56.88 -46.44
CA ASN A 56 -42.18 55.68 -45.71
C ASN A 56 -41.15 55.12 -44.69
N ALA A 57 -41.66 54.33 -43.73
CA ALA A 57 -40.90 53.60 -42.72
C ALA A 57 -39.96 52.53 -43.32
N GLN A 58 -38.80 52.35 -42.69
CA GLN A 58 -37.72 51.48 -43.15
C GLN A 58 -37.87 50.03 -42.65
N GLY A 59 -37.27 49.09 -43.38
CA GLY A 59 -37.28 47.66 -43.04
C GLY A 59 -36.51 47.36 -41.75
N GLY A 60 -37.04 46.44 -40.94
CA GLY A 60 -36.37 45.98 -39.72
C GLY A 60 -35.28 44.96 -39.99
N GLY A 61 -34.30 44.88 -39.10
CA GLY A 61 -33.25 43.86 -39.14
C GLY A 61 -33.80 42.46 -38.84
N GLY A 62 -33.13 41.43 -39.36
CA GLY A 62 -33.51 40.04 -39.11
C GLY A 62 -33.15 39.60 -37.71
N SER A 63 -33.95 38.75 -37.08
CA SER A 63 -33.64 38.21 -35.76
C SER A 63 -32.48 37.21 -35.85
N GLY A 64 -31.66 37.11 -34.80
CA GLY A 64 -30.66 36.07 -34.65
C GLY A 64 -31.28 34.67 -34.65
N GLY A 65 -30.52 33.71 -35.17
CA GLY A 65 -30.90 32.31 -35.28
C GLY A 65 -30.50 31.48 -34.07
N CYS A 66 -30.26 30.19 -34.27
CA CYS A 66 -29.88 29.29 -33.19
C CYS A 66 -28.56 28.57 -33.49
N VAL A 67 -27.68 28.51 -32.49
CA VAL A 67 -26.52 27.62 -32.48
C VAL A 67 -26.69 26.63 -31.34
N LYS A 68 -26.69 25.33 -31.65
CA LYS A 68 -26.72 24.24 -30.68
C LYS A 68 -25.46 23.40 -30.83
N ILE A 69 -24.72 23.23 -29.75
CA ILE A 69 -23.53 22.38 -29.70
C ILE A 69 -23.71 21.41 -28.54
N VAL A 70 -23.67 20.12 -28.87
CA VAL A 70 -23.61 19.04 -27.88
C VAL A 70 -22.35 18.25 -28.15
N ALA A 71 -21.39 18.33 -27.24
CA ALA A 71 -20.12 17.64 -27.39
C ALA A 71 -19.56 17.17 -26.05
N ARG A 72 -18.60 16.25 -26.07
CA ARG A 72 -17.86 15.91 -24.83
C ARG A 72 -16.86 17.02 -24.51
N PHE A 73 -16.12 17.46 -25.53
CA PHE A 73 -15.15 18.54 -25.44
C PHE A 73 -15.44 19.62 -26.49
N LEU A 74 -15.45 20.87 -26.04
CA LEU A 74 -15.56 22.05 -26.90
C LEU A 74 -14.39 22.99 -26.62
N SER A 75 -13.57 23.26 -27.64
CA SER A 75 -12.55 24.31 -27.59
C SER A 75 -12.99 25.50 -28.42
N VAL A 76 -13.11 26.68 -27.80
CA VAL A 76 -13.48 27.92 -28.51
C VAL A 76 -12.37 28.95 -28.33
N THR A 77 -11.71 29.27 -29.44
CA THR A 77 -10.79 30.42 -29.54
C THR A 77 -11.31 31.49 -30.49
N GLY A 78 -12.23 31.11 -31.39
CA GLY A 78 -12.93 32.02 -32.30
C GLY A 78 -14.24 32.57 -31.73
N SER A 79 -15.28 32.68 -32.57
CA SER A 79 -16.57 33.26 -32.20
C SER A 79 -17.77 32.41 -32.59
N ILE A 80 -18.78 32.38 -31.73
CA ILE A 80 -20.09 31.80 -32.01
C ILE A 80 -21.10 32.94 -31.93
N LEU A 81 -21.79 33.21 -33.03
CA LEU A 81 -22.62 34.39 -33.23
C LEU A 81 -24.06 33.99 -33.52
N ALA A 82 -25.00 34.65 -32.84
CA ALA A 82 -26.43 34.58 -33.09
C ALA A 82 -27.02 35.99 -32.88
N ASN A 83 -26.41 37.02 -33.49
CA ASN A 83 -26.85 38.40 -33.31
C ASN A 83 -28.11 38.72 -34.11
N GLY A 84 -28.88 39.71 -33.67
CA GLY A 84 -29.86 40.37 -34.52
C GLY A 84 -29.20 41.33 -35.50
N GLY A 85 -29.78 41.44 -36.69
CA GLY A 85 -29.36 42.38 -37.72
C GLY A 85 -29.79 43.81 -37.42
N LYS A 86 -29.06 44.77 -37.96
CA LYS A 86 -29.35 46.21 -37.87
C LYS A 86 -30.60 46.56 -38.68
N GLY A 87 -31.43 47.46 -38.14
CA GLY A 87 -32.53 48.07 -38.88
C GLY A 87 -32.05 49.08 -39.92
N ALA A 88 -32.82 49.26 -41.01
CA ALA A 88 -32.41 50.13 -42.11
C ALA A 88 -32.52 51.62 -41.71
N SER A 89 -31.50 52.40 -42.05
CA SER A 89 -31.49 53.84 -41.83
C SER A 89 -32.30 54.57 -42.88
N ASN A 90 -33.08 55.56 -42.46
CA ASN A 90 -33.77 56.47 -43.35
C ASN A 90 -32.93 57.72 -43.64
N ARG A 91 -32.46 57.88 -44.88
CA ARG A 91 -31.61 59.01 -45.28
C ARG A 91 -32.35 60.14 -46.01
N SER A 92 -33.66 60.03 -46.21
CA SER A 92 -34.45 60.89 -47.10
C SER A 92 -35.41 61.80 -46.34
N GLY A 93 -35.60 63.02 -46.84
CA GLY A 93 -36.19 64.16 -46.13
C GLY A 93 -37.72 64.23 -46.02
N GLY A 94 -38.41 63.09 -45.95
CA GLY A 94 -39.87 63.04 -45.85
C GLY A 94 -40.41 63.23 -44.44
N SER A 95 -41.52 63.96 -44.29
CA SER A 95 -42.28 64.05 -43.04
C SER A 95 -42.84 62.69 -42.61
N GLY A 96 -42.58 62.25 -41.37
CA GLY A 96 -43.20 61.04 -40.78
C GLY A 96 -42.46 59.72 -40.97
N CYS A 97 -41.19 59.75 -41.37
CA CYS A 97 -40.43 58.55 -41.74
C CYS A 97 -39.48 58.10 -40.61
N SER A 98 -39.70 56.91 -40.03
CA SER A 98 -38.87 56.33 -38.96
C SER A 98 -37.80 55.36 -39.47
N GLY A 99 -36.72 55.22 -38.70
CA GLY A 99 -35.71 54.19 -38.91
C GLY A 99 -36.25 52.79 -38.57
N GLY A 100 -35.72 51.76 -39.24
CA GLY A 100 -36.14 50.38 -39.03
C GLY A 100 -35.72 49.86 -37.66
N GLY A 101 -36.53 49.02 -37.02
CA GLY A 101 -36.14 48.37 -35.76
C GLY A 101 -34.99 47.38 -35.96
N GLY A 102 -34.12 47.23 -34.96
CA GLY A 102 -33.12 46.17 -34.93
C GLY A 102 -33.74 44.79 -34.65
N GLY A 103 -33.16 43.73 -35.21
CA GLY A 103 -33.57 42.36 -34.93
C GLY A 103 -33.16 41.93 -33.52
N SER A 104 -33.90 41.02 -32.89
CA SER A 104 -33.49 40.46 -31.59
C SER A 104 -32.29 39.53 -31.74
N GLY A 105 -31.49 39.37 -30.69
CA GLY A 105 -30.51 38.28 -30.61
C GLY A 105 -31.19 36.90 -30.58
N GLY A 106 -30.43 35.88 -30.95
CA GLY A 106 -30.86 34.49 -31.06
C GLY A 106 -30.49 33.63 -29.85
N LEU A 107 -30.46 32.31 -30.02
CA LEU A 107 -30.13 31.33 -28.97
C LEU A 107 -28.78 30.65 -29.25
N ILE A 108 -27.87 30.69 -28.28
CA ILE A 108 -26.68 29.84 -28.27
C ILE A 108 -26.81 28.84 -27.12
N TYR A 109 -26.86 27.56 -27.44
CA TYR A 109 -26.92 26.45 -26.48
C TYR A 109 -25.67 25.59 -26.62
N VAL A 110 -24.95 25.40 -25.52
CA VAL A 110 -23.75 24.57 -25.45
C VAL A 110 -23.89 23.58 -24.29
N GLU A 111 -23.73 22.31 -24.57
CA GLU A 111 -23.51 21.26 -23.57
C GLU A 111 -22.19 20.57 -23.90
N ALA A 112 -21.12 20.94 -23.19
CA ALA A 112 -19.79 20.38 -23.38
C ALA A 112 -18.84 20.76 -22.23
N SER A 113 -17.79 19.97 -22.01
CA SER A 113 -16.64 20.44 -21.22
C SER A 113 -15.85 21.45 -22.04
N THR A 114 -15.92 22.72 -21.62
CA THR A 114 -15.37 23.83 -22.39
C THR A 114 -13.91 24.14 -22.03
N THR A 115 -13.15 24.55 -23.04
CA THR A 115 -11.80 25.11 -22.92
C THR A 115 -11.63 26.27 -23.91
N GLY A 116 -10.74 27.23 -23.59
CA GLY A 116 -10.44 28.37 -24.47
C GLY A 116 -11.25 29.65 -24.16
N GLY A 117 -10.76 30.79 -24.65
CA GLY A 117 -11.23 32.13 -24.27
C GLY A 117 -12.01 32.89 -25.35
N GLY A 118 -12.59 32.19 -26.33
CA GLY A 118 -13.33 32.81 -27.44
C GLY A 118 -14.61 33.53 -27.00
N THR A 119 -15.43 33.95 -27.97
CA THR A 119 -16.63 34.77 -27.71
C THR A 119 -17.92 34.09 -28.14
N LEU A 120 -18.91 34.07 -27.26
CA LEU A 120 -20.29 33.71 -27.58
C LEU A 120 -21.14 34.98 -27.54
N ARG A 121 -21.76 35.34 -28.66
CA ARG A 121 -22.47 36.61 -28.82
C ARG A 121 -23.86 36.42 -29.42
N ALA A 122 -24.88 36.82 -28.68
CA ALA A 122 -26.26 36.87 -29.14
C ALA A 122 -26.84 38.26 -28.84
N ASN A 123 -26.25 39.31 -29.40
CA ASN A 123 -26.71 40.67 -29.16
C ASN A 123 -27.91 41.03 -30.03
N GLY A 124 -28.72 41.97 -29.56
CA GLY A 124 -29.71 42.61 -30.41
C GLY A 124 -29.05 43.52 -31.45
N GLY A 125 -29.68 43.64 -32.61
CA GLY A 125 -29.27 44.54 -33.67
C GLY A 125 -29.61 45.99 -33.34
N ASN A 126 -28.81 46.92 -33.83
CA ASN A 126 -29.07 48.35 -33.62
C ASN A 126 -30.27 48.81 -34.45
N GLY A 127 -31.03 49.76 -33.92
CA GLY A 127 -32.05 50.47 -34.69
C GLY A 127 -31.44 51.34 -35.79
N GLY A 128 -32.17 51.49 -36.89
CA GLY A 128 -31.81 52.34 -38.00
C GLY A 128 -31.92 53.83 -37.66
N GLU A 129 -31.08 54.65 -38.26
CA GLU A 129 -31.09 56.10 -38.07
C GLU A 129 -32.30 56.74 -38.75
N ALA A 130 -32.80 57.86 -38.23
CA ALA A 130 -33.79 58.70 -38.91
C ALA A 130 -33.19 60.09 -39.20
N ASN A 131 -33.19 60.53 -40.47
CA ASN A 131 -32.57 61.80 -40.88
C ASN A 131 -33.07 63.02 -40.08
N ALA A 132 -32.15 63.73 -39.43
CA ALA A 132 -32.40 64.90 -38.57
C ALA A 132 -32.87 66.16 -39.31
N LEU A 133 -32.52 66.33 -40.60
CA LEU A 133 -32.71 67.59 -41.34
C LEU A 133 -34.16 67.90 -41.74
N TYR A 134 -35.05 66.90 -41.74
CA TYR A 134 -36.43 67.03 -42.24
C TYR A 134 -37.49 66.41 -41.33
N SER A 135 -37.10 66.03 -40.12
CA SER A 135 -38.02 65.41 -39.17
C SER A 135 -39.03 66.44 -38.67
N SER A 136 -40.21 66.46 -39.28
CA SER A 136 -41.41 67.03 -38.67
C SER A 136 -41.65 66.37 -37.30
N THR A 137 -42.46 66.99 -36.45
CA THR A 137 -42.91 66.45 -35.16
C THR A 137 -43.50 65.04 -35.36
N GLY A 138 -42.69 63.98 -35.20
CA GLY A 138 -43.13 62.58 -35.35
C GLY A 138 -42.12 61.55 -35.88
N SER A 139 -40.94 61.92 -36.40
CA SER A 139 -39.95 60.93 -36.89
C SER A 139 -39.00 60.47 -35.78
N THR A 140 -39.00 59.17 -35.46
CA THR A 140 -38.13 58.55 -34.46
C THR A 140 -37.11 57.60 -35.10
N GLY A 141 -35.94 57.47 -34.49
CA GLY A 141 -34.99 56.42 -34.85
C GLY A 141 -35.56 55.06 -34.48
N GLY A 142 -35.12 54.01 -35.18
CA GLY A 142 -35.58 52.66 -34.90
C GLY A 142 -35.22 52.22 -33.50
N GLY A 143 -36.09 51.42 -32.86
CA GLY A 143 -35.74 50.77 -31.60
C GLY A 143 -34.63 49.73 -31.82
N GLY A 144 -33.76 49.56 -30.82
CA GLY A 144 -32.81 48.45 -30.81
C GLY A 144 -33.51 47.12 -30.53
N GLY A 145 -33.02 46.04 -31.13
CA GLY A 145 -33.53 44.70 -30.85
C GLY A 145 -33.10 44.22 -29.47
N GLY A 146 -33.92 43.39 -28.82
CA GLY A 146 -33.55 42.77 -27.54
C GLY A 146 -32.37 41.81 -27.70
N GLY A 147 -31.56 41.66 -26.65
CA GLY A 147 -30.51 40.65 -26.57
C GLY A 147 -31.09 39.23 -26.55
N GLY A 148 -30.30 38.28 -27.02
CA GLY A 148 -30.60 36.86 -27.11
C GLY A 148 -30.25 36.08 -25.86
N TRP A 149 -30.27 34.76 -25.97
CA TRP A 149 -30.05 33.85 -24.85
C TRP A 149 -28.80 33.02 -25.09
N ILE A 150 -27.92 32.95 -24.09
CA ILE A 150 -26.78 32.04 -24.09
C ILE A 150 -26.93 31.09 -22.92
N ARG A 151 -26.97 29.79 -23.18
CA ARG A 151 -27.00 28.76 -22.15
C ARG A 151 -25.83 27.81 -22.36
N VAL A 152 -24.96 27.72 -21.35
CA VAL A 152 -23.81 26.82 -21.34
C VAL A 152 -23.93 25.87 -20.17
N LEU A 153 -23.82 24.58 -20.44
CA LEU A 153 -23.71 23.51 -19.46
C LEU A 153 -22.33 22.85 -19.64
N SER A 154 -21.47 22.94 -18.62
CA SER A 154 -20.09 22.43 -18.71
C SER A 154 -19.65 21.78 -17.41
N ARG A 155 -18.87 20.70 -17.52
CA ARG A 155 -18.23 20.03 -16.37
C ARG A 155 -16.91 20.68 -15.96
N THR A 156 -16.31 21.46 -16.84
CA THR A 156 -15.07 22.23 -16.61
C THR A 156 -15.38 23.72 -16.43
N ALA A 157 -14.42 24.47 -15.90
CA ALA A 157 -14.52 25.91 -15.75
C ALA A 157 -14.77 26.56 -17.12
N ILE A 158 -15.68 27.54 -17.14
CA ILE A 158 -16.21 28.10 -18.37
C ILE A 158 -15.47 29.39 -18.64
N THR A 159 -14.66 29.39 -19.69
CA THR A 159 -13.70 30.45 -20.03
C THR A 159 -14.10 31.41 -21.18
N PRO A 160 -15.11 31.13 -22.04
CA PRO A 160 -15.51 32.09 -23.07
C PRO A 160 -16.10 33.40 -22.52
N SER A 161 -15.94 34.49 -23.28
CA SER A 161 -16.63 35.76 -23.04
C SER A 161 -18.06 35.69 -23.59
N PHE A 162 -19.03 36.17 -22.80
CA PHE A 162 -20.45 36.19 -23.17
C PHE A 162 -20.92 37.61 -23.45
N SER A 163 -21.74 37.78 -24.49
CA SER A 163 -22.41 39.05 -24.75
C SER A 163 -23.83 38.80 -25.27
N VAL A 164 -24.80 39.39 -24.57
CA VAL A 164 -26.23 39.36 -24.89
C VAL A 164 -26.82 40.78 -24.79
N ALA A 165 -26.04 41.79 -25.14
CA ALA A 165 -26.47 43.18 -25.05
C ALA A 165 -27.67 43.43 -25.97
N GLY A 166 -28.61 44.26 -25.53
CA GLY A 166 -29.61 44.82 -26.42
C GLY A 166 -28.95 45.75 -27.46
N GLY A 167 -29.57 45.88 -28.61
CA GLY A 167 -29.13 46.81 -29.65
C GLY A 167 -29.31 48.26 -29.20
N ALA A 168 -28.44 49.14 -29.65
CA ALA A 168 -28.63 50.58 -29.46
C ALA A 168 -29.85 51.06 -30.25
N GLY A 169 -30.58 52.03 -29.71
CA GLY A 169 -31.60 52.74 -30.47
C GLY A 169 -30.97 53.62 -31.54
N GLY A 170 -31.61 53.70 -32.71
CA GLY A 170 -31.13 54.52 -33.80
C GLY A 170 -31.22 56.02 -33.45
N PRO A 171 -30.24 56.85 -33.82
CA PRO A 171 -30.32 58.30 -33.67
C PRO A 171 -31.41 58.91 -34.56
N SER A 172 -32.02 60.01 -34.10
CA SER A 172 -32.89 60.86 -34.90
C SER A 172 -32.42 62.33 -34.88
N LYS A 173 -33.18 63.26 -34.28
CA LYS A 173 -32.77 64.66 -34.06
C LYS A 173 -31.63 64.73 -33.03
N PRO A 174 -30.81 65.80 -33.00
CA PRO A 174 -29.81 65.97 -31.95
C PRO A 174 -30.42 65.77 -30.55
N GLY A 175 -29.94 64.75 -29.84
CA GLY A 175 -30.41 64.40 -28.49
C GLY A 175 -31.58 63.40 -28.41
N TYR A 176 -32.11 62.89 -29.52
CA TYR A 176 -33.20 61.89 -29.52
C TYR A 176 -32.75 60.57 -30.17
N TYR A 177 -33.08 59.46 -29.52
CA TYR A 177 -32.76 58.10 -29.96
C TYR A 177 -34.00 57.21 -29.87
N GLY A 178 -34.06 56.17 -30.69
CA GLY A 178 -34.95 55.05 -30.45
C GLY A 178 -34.67 54.41 -29.08
N TYR A 179 -35.64 53.67 -28.55
CA TYR A 179 -35.40 52.93 -27.31
C TYR A 179 -34.35 51.84 -27.56
N PRO A 180 -33.32 51.71 -26.69
CA PRO A 180 -32.41 50.59 -26.77
C PRO A 180 -33.14 49.29 -26.45
N GLY A 181 -32.68 48.19 -27.04
CA GLY A 181 -33.17 46.87 -26.69
C GLY A 181 -32.77 46.52 -25.26
N GLN A 182 -33.57 45.69 -24.61
CA GLN A 182 -33.20 45.10 -23.33
C GLN A 182 -32.07 44.08 -23.53
N SER A 183 -31.17 43.95 -22.56
CA SER A 183 -30.20 42.86 -22.55
C SER A 183 -30.91 41.51 -22.38
N GLY A 184 -30.34 40.49 -22.99
CA GLY A 184 -30.79 39.11 -22.86
C GLY A 184 -30.19 38.40 -21.64
N VAL A 185 -30.15 37.07 -21.69
CA VAL A 185 -29.82 36.23 -20.53
C VAL A 185 -28.60 35.35 -20.83
N VAL A 186 -27.70 35.24 -19.85
CA VAL A 186 -26.63 34.24 -19.84
C VAL A 186 -26.87 33.27 -18.69
N GLU A 187 -27.12 32.00 -19.01
CA GLU A 187 -27.17 30.90 -18.06
C GLU A 187 -25.88 30.09 -18.16
N ASN A 188 -25.05 30.19 -17.13
CA ASN A 188 -23.76 29.50 -17.08
C ASN A 188 -23.79 28.43 -15.96
N ILE A 189 -24.08 27.19 -16.33
CA ILE A 189 -24.38 26.12 -15.38
C ILE A 189 -23.21 25.13 -15.31
N ARG A 190 -22.65 24.96 -14.12
CA ARG A 190 -21.67 23.90 -13.85
C ARG A 190 -22.41 22.58 -13.68
N LEU A 191 -22.04 21.59 -14.49
CA LEU A 191 -22.52 20.21 -14.36
C LEU A 191 -21.66 19.45 -13.32
N PRO A 192 -22.23 18.45 -12.62
CA PRO A 192 -21.45 17.51 -11.81
C PRO A 192 -20.31 16.86 -12.63
N PRO A 193 -19.31 16.25 -12.00
CA PRO A 193 -18.28 15.50 -12.73
C PRO A 193 -18.83 14.27 -13.46
N GLU A 194 -18.02 13.67 -14.34
CA GLU A 194 -18.25 12.28 -14.76
C GLU A 194 -18.05 11.33 -13.57
N ALA A 195 -18.66 10.13 -13.63
CA ALA A 195 -18.43 9.10 -12.62
C ALA A 195 -16.98 8.60 -12.71
N PRO A 196 -16.24 8.47 -11.59
CA PRO A 196 -14.92 7.86 -11.60
C PRO A 196 -14.97 6.41 -12.11
N GLN A 197 -13.99 6.04 -12.92
CA GLN A 197 -13.77 4.64 -13.30
C GLN A 197 -12.76 4.00 -12.36
N LEU A 198 -13.17 2.97 -11.63
CA LEU A 198 -12.33 2.28 -10.66
C LEU A 198 -11.29 1.40 -11.37
N LEU A 199 -10.05 1.40 -10.89
CA LEU A 199 -8.94 0.63 -11.45
C LEU A 199 -8.60 -0.55 -10.56
N SER A 200 -8.14 -0.28 -9.34
CA SER A 200 -7.74 -1.28 -8.35
C SER A 200 -8.35 -0.95 -6.99
N PRO A 201 -8.78 -1.95 -6.20
CA PRO A 201 -8.85 -3.36 -6.57
C PRO A 201 -9.86 -3.66 -7.69
N LEU A 202 -9.67 -4.75 -8.41
CA LEU A 202 -10.67 -5.30 -9.31
C LEU A 202 -11.88 -5.77 -8.50
N ASN A 203 -13.05 -5.83 -9.14
CA ASN A 203 -14.24 -6.33 -8.47
C ASN A 203 -14.05 -7.82 -8.11
N ASN A 204 -14.31 -8.19 -6.86
CA ASN A 204 -14.08 -9.50 -6.26
C ASN A 204 -12.60 -9.87 -6.04
N GLU A 205 -11.68 -8.90 -6.07
CA GLU A 205 -10.27 -9.20 -5.82
C GLU A 205 -10.01 -9.61 -4.36
N ASN A 206 -9.13 -10.59 -4.18
CA ASN A 206 -8.58 -10.94 -2.87
C ASN A 206 -7.34 -10.09 -2.62
N VAL A 207 -7.37 -9.28 -1.57
CA VAL A 207 -6.28 -8.35 -1.24
C VAL A 207 -5.70 -8.70 0.13
N ILE A 208 -4.38 -8.64 0.23
CA ILE A 208 -3.64 -9.15 1.39
C ILE A 208 -2.82 -8.03 2.03
N ASP A 209 -2.92 -7.89 3.35
CA ASP A 209 -2.20 -6.95 4.24
C ASP A 209 -2.50 -5.46 4.00
N ARG A 210 -2.40 -4.98 2.75
CA ARG A 210 -2.66 -3.58 2.37
C ARG A 210 -3.41 -3.51 1.06
N VAL A 211 -4.37 -2.59 1.00
CA VAL A 211 -5.16 -2.28 -0.17
C VAL A 211 -4.67 -0.99 -0.82
N THR A 212 -4.49 -1.03 -2.14
CA THR A 212 -4.26 0.16 -2.96
C THR A 212 -5.52 0.45 -3.77
N PHE A 213 -6.31 1.41 -3.30
CA PHE A 213 -7.45 1.94 -4.03
C PHE A 213 -6.95 2.93 -5.09
N SER A 214 -7.39 2.79 -6.33
CA SER A 214 -7.06 3.71 -7.42
C SER A 214 -8.17 3.77 -8.46
N TRP A 215 -8.28 4.92 -9.11
CA TRP A 215 -9.30 5.21 -10.12
C TRP A 215 -8.74 6.16 -11.19
N ASN A 216 -9.42 6.25 -12.34
CA ASN A 216 -9.11 7.24 -13.37
C ASN A 216 -9.56 8.64 -12.93
N ASN A 217 -8.85 9.67 -13.42
CA ASN A 217 -9.29 11.04 -13.25
C ASN A 217 -10.64 11.26 -13.98
N ALA A 218 -11.69 11.60 -13.23
CA ALA A 218 -13.01 11.91 -13.74
C ALA A 218 -13.08 13.32 -14.33
N LEU A 219 -13.64 13.44 -15.53
CA LEU A 219 -13.75 14.73 -16.21
C LEU A 219 -14.56 15.73 -15.39
N GLY A 220 -13.93 16.87 -15.08
CA GLY A 220 -14.55 17.97 -14.34
C GLY A 220 -14.55 17.80 -12.82
N ALA A 221 -13.87 16.78 -12.28
CA ALA A 221 -13.67 16.60 -10.85
C ALA A 221 -12.62 17.59 -10.32
N ASP A 222 -12.95 18.27 -9.23
CA ASP A 222 -12.02 19.11 -8.48
C ASP A 222 -11.42 18.33 -7.30
N SER A 223 -12.14 17.34 -6.77
CA SER A 223 -11.69 16.42 -5.71
C SER A 223 -12.45 15.09 -5.74
N TYR A 224 -12.02 14.16 -4.90
CA TYR A 224 -12.62 12.83 -4.72
C TYR A 224 -12.95 12.55 -3.27
N GLN A 225 -13.96 11.72 -3.03
CA GLN A 225 -14.24 11.10 -1.73
C GLN A 225 -14.21 9.58 -1.89
N LEU A 226 -13.25 8.92 -1.22
CA LEU A 226 -13.19 7.46 -1.14
C LEU A 226 -14.03 7.00 0.06
N ILE A 227 -14.91 6.04 -0.19
CA ILE A 227 -15.74 5.40 0.84
C ILE A 227 -15.52 3.90 0.75
N VAL A 228 -15.12 3.27 1.86
CA VAL A 228 -14.95 1.82 2.04
C VAL A 228 -15.72 1.42 3.29
N ASP A 229 -16.54 0.39 3.17
CA ASP A 229 -17.41 -0.13 4.23
C ASP A 229 -17.47 -1.67 4.16
N ASP A 230 -17.62 -2.37 5.28
CA ASP A 230 -17.90 -3.81 5.32
C ASP A 230 -19.38 -4.13 5.04
N ASP A 231 -20.25 -3.12 5.03
CA ASP A 231 -21.66 -3.19 4.67
C ASP A 231 -21.94 -2.58 3.27
N PRO A 232 -22.69 -3.26 2.38
CA PRO A 232 -23.00 -2.74 1.04
C PRO A 232 -23.84 -1.44 1.02
N PHE A 233 -24.47 -1.04 2.13
CA PHE A 233 -25.24 0.20 2.23
C PHE A 233 -24.41 1.39 2.71
N PHE A 234 -23.16 1.16 3.12
CA PHE A 234 -22.21 2.18 3.56
C PHE A 234 -22.68 2.96 4.81
N GLU A 235 -23.29 2.26 5.77
CA GLU A 235 -23.85 2.87 6.98
C GLU A 235 -22.79 3.28 8.01
N SER A 236 -21.65 2.59 8.05
CA SER A 236 -20.57 2.81 9.03
C SER A 236 -19.16 2.68 8.40
N PRO A 237 -18.76 3.57 7.48
CA PRO A 237 -17.56 3.34 6.67
C PRO A 237 -16.28 3.31 7.50
N GLU A 238 -15.41 2.31 7.29
CA GLU A 238 -14.07 2.30 7.91
C GLU A 238 -13.13 3.30 7.23
N VAL A 239 -13.38 3.62 5.97
CA VAL A 239 -12.68 4.70 5.26
C VAL A 239 -13.71 5.65 4.66
N ASN A 240 -13.62 6.92 5.03
CA ASN A 240 -14.39 7.99 4.41
C ASN A 240 -13.54 9.26 4.38
N ILE A 241 -12.84 9.48 3.26
CA ILE A 241 -11.81 10.53 3.16
C ILE A 241 -11.92 11.31 1.86
N SER A 242 -11.59 12.60 1.92
CA SER A 242 -11.50 13.49 0.76
C SER A 242 -10.06 13.61 0.27
N LEU A 243 -9.86 13.53 -1.05
CA LEU A 243 -8.56 13.45 -1.71
C LEU A 243 -8.54 14.34 -2.95
N SER A 244 -7.38 14.94 -3.25
CA SER A 244 -7.14 15.58 -4.55
C SER A 244 -6.53 14.62 -5.58
N GLY A 245 -5.85 13.57 -5.12
CA GLY A 245 -5.27 12.52 -5.95
C GLY A 245 -6.27 11.42 -6.31
N THR A 246 -5.81 10.47 -7.12
CA THR A 246 -6.62 9.35 -7.63
C THR A 246 -6.22 7.99 -7.07
N SER A 247 -5.55 7.98 -5.91
CA SER A 247 -5.12 6.76 -5.23
C SER A 247 -5.03 6.93 -3.73
N TYR A 248 -5.28 5.84 -2.99
CA TYR A 248 -5.11 5.78 -1.54
C TYR A 248 -4.67 4.38 -1.10
N VAL A 249 -3.72 4.30 -0.17
CA VAL A 249 -3.18 3.04 0.34
C VAL A 249 -3.47 2.93 1.83
N THR A 250 -4.12 1.84 2.25
CA THR A 250 -4.43 1.59 3.66
C THR A 250 -4.45 0.10 3.97
N SER A 251 -4.39 -0.28 5.24
CA SER A 251 -4.90 -1.57 5.72
C SER A 251 -6.35 -1.41 6.18
N LEU A 252 -7.10 -2.50 6.27
CA LEU A 252 -8.49 -2.52 6.75
C LEU A 252 -8.55 -3.24 8.10
N PRO A 253 -9.45 -2.87 9.03
CA PRO A 253 -9.32 -3.27 10.43
C PRO A 253 -9.49 -4.78 10.68
N ALA A 254 -10.22 -5.49 9.83
CA ALA A 254 -10.51 -6.91 10.00
C ALA A 254 -10.57 -7.64 8.66
N GLU A 255 -10.49 -8.97 8.70
CA GLU A 255 -10.77 -9.78 7.51
C GLU A 255 -12.26 -9.83 7.21
N ALA A 256 -12.67 -9.23 6.11
CA ALA A 256 -14.06 -9.23 5.69
C ALA A 256 -14.17 -9.07 4.18
N THR A 257 -15.40 -9.11 3.70
CA THR A 257 -15.73 -8.56 2.38
C THR A 257 -16.03 -7.09 2.56
N TYR A 258 -15.31 -6.23 1.84
CA TYR A 258 -15.52 -4.79 1.85
C TYR A 258 -16.11 -4.33 0.52
N TYR A 259 -16.94 -3.31 0.59
CA TYR A 259 -17.51 -2.59 -0.52
C TYR A 259 -16.88 -1.22 -0.58
N TRP A 260 -16.57 -0.75 -1.78
CA TRP A 260 -15.95 0.55 -1.96
C TRP A 260 -16.46 1.25 -3.20
N LYS A 261 -16.48 2.58 -3.10
CA LYS A 261 -16.86 3.49 -4.18
C LYS A 261 -16.13 4.81 -4.02
N VAL A 262 -16.07 5.55 -5.12
CA VAL A 262 -15.44 6.88 -5.16
C VAL A 262 -16.45 7.87 -5.70
N LYS A 263 -16.62 8.99 -4.98
CA LYS A 263 -17.37 10.14 -5.49
C LYS A 263 -16.39 11.14 -6.10
N ALA A 264 -16.63 11.57 -7.33
CA ALA A 264 -16.03 12.79 -7.86
C ALA A 264 -16.87 14.00 -7.47
N VAL A 265 -16.23 15.09 -7.06
CA VAL A 265 -16.90 16.30 -6.56
C VAL A 265 -16.40 17.54 -7.31
N ASN A 266 -17.32 18.45 -7.64
CA ASN A 266 -17.03 19.80 -8.07
C ASN A 266 -18.12 20.78 -7.59
N THR A 267 -18.03 22.05 -7.95
CA THR A 267 -19.03 23.06 -7.57
C THR A 267 -20.43 22.86 -8.18
N GLY A 268 -20.55 22.04 -9.23
CA GLY A 268 -21.81 21.64 -9.86
C GLY A 268 -22.47 20.42 -9.21
N GLY A 269 -21.79 19.76 -8.26
CA GLY A 269 -22.32 18.61 -7.51
C GLY A 269 -21.34 17.45 -7.46
N GLU A 270 -21.88 16.25 -7.21
CA GLU A 270 -21.11 15.01 -7.11
C GLU A 270 -21.62 13.94 -8.10
N ASN A 271 -20.74 13.01 -8.44
CA ASN A 271 -21.09 11.81 -9.20
C ASN A 271 -20.32 10.61 -8.65
N VAL A 272 -20.97 9.45 -8.60
CA VAL A 272 -20.47 8.27 -7.88
C VAL A 272 -20.05 7.20 -8.88
N SER A 273 -18.94 6.52 -8.60
CA SER A 273 -18.51 5.34 -9.35
C SER A 273 -19.50 4.18 -9.19
N GLU A 274 -19.26 3.10 -9.92
CA GLU A 274 -19.78 1.79 -9.51
C GLU A 274 -19.33 1.44 -8.08
N THR A 275 -20.09 0.59 -7.40
CA THR A 275 -19.64 -0.06 -6.17
C THR A 275 -18.90 -1.33 -6.54
N ARG A 276 -17.67 -1.48 -6.08
CA ARG A 276 -16.91 -2.74 -6.17
C ARG A 276 -16.82 -3.39 -4.81
N ARG A 277 -16.66 -4.72 -4.81
CA ARG A 277 -16.32 -5.47 -3.61
C ARG A 277 -14.93 -6.07 -3.70
N LEU A 278 -14.30 -6.27 -2.55
CA LEU A 278 -13.04 -6.99 -2.39
C LEU A 278 -13.14 -7.90 -1.17
N THR A 279 -12.31 -8.94 -1.12
CA THR A 279 -12.12 -9.72 0.10
C THR A 279 -10.76 -9.37 0.67
N PHE A 280 -10.75 -8.83 1.88
CA PHE A 280 -9.52 -8.46 2.57
C PHE A 280 -9.10 -9.58 3.53
N ARG A 281 -7.80 -9.88 3.51
CA ARG A 281 -7.18 -10.92 4.32
C ARG A 281 -5.85 -10.44 4.88
N TYR A 282 -5.45 -11.03 6.00
CA TYR A 282 -4.13 -10.85 6.58
C TYR A 282 -3.28 -12.09 6.35
N ARG A 283 -1.97 -11.91 6.21
CA ARG A 283 -1.07 -13.07 6.26
C ARG A 283 -0.92 -13.58 7.69
N PRO A 284 -0.84 -14.91 7.88
CA PRO A 284 -0.37 -15.47 9.13
C PRO A 284 1.09 -15.05 9.39
N GLU A 285 1.45 -14.86 10.65
CA GLU A 285 2.76 -14.40 11.09
C GLU A 285 3.43 -15.48 11.94
N ILE A 286 4.65 -15.89 11.56
CA ILE A 286 5.49 -16.74 12.41
C ILE A 286 6.19 -15.83 13.40
N ILE A 287 5.71 -15.83 14.65
CA ILE A 287 6.26 -14.97 15.73
C ILE A 287 7.61 -15.52 16.17
N GLU A 288 7.70 -16.83 16.36
CA GLU A 288 8.86 -17.43 16.98
C GLU A 288 9.07 -18.89 16.58
N ILE A 289 10.33 -19.28 16.44
CA ILE A 289 10.78 -20.67 16.34
C ILE A 289 11.81 -20.88 17.46
N GLN A 290 11.53 -21.79 18.39
CA GLN A 290 12.45 -22.17 19.46
C GLN A 290 12.77 -23.66 19.40
N ALA A 291 13.96 -24.02 19.88
CA ALA A 291 14.30 -25.40 20.21
C ALA A 291 14.85 -25.44 21.62
N ASP A 292 14.65 -26.55 22.33
CA ASP A 292 15.14 -26.72 23.70
C ASP A 292 16.66 -26.93 23.81
N ASN A 293 17.40 -26.74 22.71
CA ASN A 293 18.87 -26.75 22.61
C ASN A 293 19.57 -27.99 23.19
N ARG A 294 18.84 -29.09 23.42
CA ARG A 294 19.40 -30.30 24.02
C ARG A 294 20.46 -30.93 23.13
N LEU A 295 21.49 -31.49 23.75
CA LEU A 295 22.37 -32.45 23.11
C LEU A 295 21.57 -33.76 22.95
N VAL A 296 21.36 -34.17 21.71
CA VAL A 296 20.62 -35.39 21.41
C VAL A 296 21.57 -36.52 21.08
N ASP A 297 21.52 -37.58 21.88
CA ASP A 297 22.26 -38.82 21.66
C ASP A 297 21.40 -39.76 20.80
N ARG A 298 21.85 -40.01 19.56
CA ARG A 298 21.10 -40.79 18.55
C ARG A 298 21.18 -42.31 18.74
N LYS A 299 21.97 -42.80 19.70
CA LYS A 299 22.10 -44.22 20.04
C LYS A 299 22.40 -44.29 21.51
N LYS A 300 21.36 -44.33 22.34
CA LYS A 300 21.52 -44.45 23.80
C LYS A 300 22.35 -45.71 24.13
N ASP A 301 23.66 -45.55 24.13
CA ASP A 301 24.63 -46.65 24.05
C ASP A 301 25.01 -47.15 25.45
N THR A 302 24.56 -46.45 26.52
CA THR A 302 24.84 -46.85 27.90
C THR A 302 23.68 -46.56 28.87
N ASP A 303 23.59 -47.36 29.93
CA ASP A 303 22.70 -47.15 31.10
C ASP A 303 23.16 -45.97 32.00
N PHE A 304 24.19 -45.23 31.59
CA PHE A 304 24.69 -44.05 32.26
C PHE A 304 23.81 -42.83 31.88
N ALA A 305 22.85 -42.55 32.77
CA ALA A 305 21.93 -41.41 32.88
C ALA A 305 21.66 -40.43 31.72
N THR A 306 20.36 -40.18 31.55
CA THR A 306 19.68 -38.93 31.15
C THR A 306 20.03 -38.22 29.85
N THR A 307 20.84 -38.79 28.95
CA THR A 307 20.97 -38.24 27.60
C THR A 307 19.59 -38.15 26.94
N ALA A 308 19.25 -36.95 26.45
CA ALA A 308 17.97 -36.75 25.79
C ALA A 308 18.01 -37.46 24.44
N THR A 309 17.07 -38.37 24.19
CA THR A 309 16.95 -39.01 22.87
C THR A 309 16.27 -38.10 21.84
N ALA A 310 15.74 -36.94 22.27
CA ALA A 310 15.05 -36.02 21.38
C ALA A 310 15.13 -34.55 21.82
N THR A 311 15.05 -33.65 20.85
CA THR A 311 14.86 -32.21 21.05
C THR A 311 13.41 -31.81 20.79
N ARG A 312 12.92 -30.80 21.51
CA ARG A 312 11.61 -30.20 21.28
C ARG A 312 11.77 -28.90 20.51
N ILE A 313 11.08 -28.81 19.38
CA ILE A 313 10.98 -27.60 18.55
C ILE A 313 9.57 -27.05 18.71
N SER A 314 9.47 -25.78 19.10
CA SER A 314 8.20 -25.07 19.19
C SER A 314 8.14 -23.94 18.16
N VAL A 315 6.97 -23.78 17.54
CA VAL A 315 6.71 -22.75 16.54
C VAL A 315 5.46 -22.00 16.96
N THR A 316 5.61 -20.72 17.27
CA THR A 316 4.49 -19.84 17.65
C THR A 316 4.04 -19.02 16.44
N ILE A 317 2.76 -19.14 16.08
CA ILE A 317 2.18 -18.52 14.88
C ILE A 317 0.94 -17.74 15.29
N ARG A 318 0.83 -16.50 14.82
CA ARG A 318 -0.36 -15.66 14.96
C ARG A 318 -1.14 -15.60 13.66
N ASP A 319 -2.45 -15.81 13.77
CA ASP A 319 -3.42 -15.51 12.73
C ASP A 319 -3.85 -14.04 12.90
N ASN A 320 -3.35 -13.15 12.05
CA ASN A 320 -3.70 -11.73 12.12
C ASN A 320 -5.16 -11.47 11.72
N GLY A 321 -5.88 -12.48 11.24
CA GLY A 321 -7.25 -12.37 10.75
C GLY A 321 -8.37 -12.40 11.80
N GLY A 322 -8.05 -12.62 13.07
CA GLY A 322 -9.03 -12.50 14.17
C GLY A 322 -9.93 -13.72 14.42
N ALA A 323 -9.81 -14.80 13.64
CA ALA A 323 -10.40 -16.09 13.95
C ALA A 323 -9.34 -17.18 13.80
N PRO A 324 -9.21 -18.14 14.73
CA PRO A 324 -8.07 -19.06 14.72
C PRO A 324 -8.27 -20.15 13.66
N THR A 325 -7.91 -19.85 12.42
CA THR A 325 -8.09 -20.74 11.27
C THR A 325 -6.88 -21.62 11.00
N ILE A 326 -5.71 -21.34 11.62
CA ILE A 326 -4.47 -22.06 11.38
C ILE A 326 -4.54 -23.49 11.93
N ALA A 327 -5.08 -24.40 11.13
CA ALA A 327 -5.18 -25.82 11.44
C ALA A 327 -3.80 -26.49 11.34
N ILE A 328 -3.62 -27.58 12.09
CA ILE A 328 -2.42 -28.42 12.06
C ILE A 328 -1.99 -28.81 10.64
N LYS A 329 -2.97 -29.09 9.77
CA LYS A 329 -2.72 -29.45 8.36
C LYS A 329 -2.06 -28.34 7.54
N ASN A 330 -2.11 -27.09 8.00
CA ASN A 330 -1.60 -25.93 7.27
C ASN A 330 -0.20 -25.50 7.71
N VAL A 331 0.39 -26.16 8.72
CA VAL A 331 1.75 -25.88 9.19
C VAL A 331 2.66 -27.06 8.83
N ARG A 332 3.81 -26.76 8.24
CA ARG A 332 4.80 -27.74 7.80
C ARG A 332 6.19 -27.34 8.26
N LEU A 333 6.98 -28.34 8.66
CA LEU A 333 8.31 -28.18 9.19
C LEU A 333 9.33 -29.01 8.40
N TRP A 334 10.48 -28.41 8.15
CA TRP A 334 11.66 -29.08 7.61
C TRP A 334 12.82 -28.93 8.58
N ILE A 335 13.62 -29.99 8.72
CA ILE A 335 14.88 -29.98 9.45
C ILE A 335 15.99 -30.31 8.46
N ARG A 336 17.03 -29.49 8.44
CA ARG A 336 18.22 -29.70 7.60
C ARG A 336 19.45 -29.87 8.45
N ALA A 337 20.31 -30.81 8.06
CA ALA A 337 21.62 -31.01 8.67
C ALA A 337 22.62 -29.94 8.19
N PHE A 338 23.82 -29.95 8.79
CA PHE A 338 24.91 -29.04 8.47
C PHE A 338 25.34 -29.08 6.99
N ASP A 339 25.28 -30.24 6.35
CA ASP A 339 25.59 -30.43 4.94
C ASP A 339 24.44 -30.04 3.98
N ASN A 340 23.38 -29.44 4.54
CA ASN A 340 22.17 -29.02 3.84
C ASN A 340 21.31 -30.19 3.31
N SER A 341 21.59 -31.43 3.73
CA SER A 341 20.68 -32.56 3.50
C SER A 341 19.40 -32.37 4.30
N VAL A 342 18.25 -32.69 3.69
CA VAL A 342 16.95 -32.68 4.37
C VAL A 342 16.84 -33.93 5.23
N VAL A 343 16.71 -33.73 6.54
CA VAL A 343 16.60 -34.81 7.53
C VAL A 343 15.15 -35.06 7.91
N VAL A 344 14.36 -34.00 8.03
CA VAL A 344 12.92 -34.07 8.16
C VAL A 344 12.32 -33.26 7.02
N ASP A 345 11.50 -33.91 6.21
CA ASP A 345 10.86 -33.32 5.04
C ASP A 345 9.36 -33.18 5.26
N ASN A 346 8.85 -31.95 5.12
CA ASN A 346 7.42 -31.63 5.06
C ASN A 346 6.60 -32.22 6.22
N GLN A 347 7.15 -32.13 7.43
CA GLN A 347 6.57 -32.74 8.61
C GLN A 347 5.36 -31.96 9.11
N GLN A 348 4.27 -32.68 9.36
CA GLN A 348 3.09 -32.16 10.01
C GLN A 348 3.23 -32.27 11.54
N PHE A 349 2.74 -31.26 12.26
CA PHE A 349 2.65 -31.28 13.71
C PHE A 349 1.53 -32.22 14.19
N ALA A 350 1.64 -32.78 15.40
CA ALA A 350 0.60 -33.67 15.94
C ALA A 350 -0.53 -32.90 16.64
N ASN A 351 -0.19 -31.79 17.30
CA ASN A 351 -1.08 -30.96 18.09
C ASN A 351 -0.59 -29.50 18.13
N PHE A 352 -1.42 -28.63 18.69
CA PHE A 352 -1.05 -27.27 19.06
C PHE A 352 -1.64 -26.92 20.43
N GLU A 353 -1.07 -25.93 21.07
CA GLU A 353 -1.66 -25.23 22.20
C GLU A 353 -2.11 -23.83 21.78
N THR A 354 -3.21 -23.36 22.37
CA THR A 354 -3.71 -22.00 22.18
C THR A 354 -2.97 -21.08 23.16
N VAL A 355 -2.20 -20.12 22.64
CA VAL A 355 -1.49 -19.12 23.45
C VAL A 355 -2.44 -17.97 23.80
N ASP A 356 -3.22 -17.51 22.81
CA ASP A 356 -4.31 -16.55 22.96
C ASP A 356 -5.36 -16.80 21.86
N GLU A 357 -6.39 -15.96 21.74
CA GLU A 357 -7.49 -16.13 20.77
C GLU A 357 -7.03 -16.27 19.31
N ASN A 358 -5.88 -15.71 18.94
CA ASN A 358 -5.36 -15.65 17.57
C ASN A 358 -4.00 -16.31 17.40
N THR A 359 -3.36 -16.75 18.49
CA THR A 359 -1.99 -17.28 18.49
C THR A 359 -1.97 -18.75 18.92
N ARG A 360 -1.34 -19.59 18.11
CA ARG A 360 -1.15 -21.02 18.39
C ARG A 360 0.33 -21.36 18.45
N ARG A 361 0.70 -22.25 19.36
CA ARG A 361 2.05 -22.83 19.42
C ARG A 361 1.99 -24.30 19.03
N PHE A 362 2.79 -24.68 18.04
CA PHE A 362 2.92 -26.03 17.54
C PHE A 362 4.22 -26.63 18.06
N THR A 363 4.16 -27.87 18.54
CA THR A 363 5.34 -28.55 19.10
C THR A 363 5.65 -29.80 18.31
N PHE A 364 6.89 -29.93 17.86
CA PHE A 364 7.43 -31.11 17.21
C PHE A 364 8.57 -31.66 18.05
N VAL A 365 8.60 -32.99 18.22
CA VAL A 365 9.68 -33.69 18.91
C VAL A 365 10.52 -34.36 17.85
N PHE A 366 11.77 -33.94 17.71
CA PHE A 366 12.72 -34.54 16.79
C PHE A 366 13.60 -35.53 17.54
N ASP A 367 13.37 -36.82 17.27
CA ASP A 367 14.18 -37.96 17.71
C ASP A 367 14.97 -38.48 16.48
N PRO A 368 16.27 -38.15 16.37
CA PRO A 368 17.08 -38.48 15.21
C PRO A 368 17.28 -40.00 15.10
N PRO A 369 16.94 -40.64 13.96
CA PRO A 369 17.09 -42.09 13.85
C PRO A 369 18.56 -42.52 13.86
N ASP A 370 18.83 -43.69 14.43
CA ASP A 370 20.16 -44.33 14.48
C ASP A 370 20.82 -44.47 13.10
N SER A 371 20.02 -44.45 12.03
CA SER A 371 20.44 -44.55 10.63
C SER A 371 20.95 -43.23 10.03
N LEU A 372 20.93 -42.11 10.76
CA LEU A 372 21.50 -40.86 10.25
C LEU A 372 23.00 -41.05 9.94
N PRO A 373 23.49 -40.61 8.76
CA PRO A 373 24.91 -40.72 8.44
C PRO A 373 25.73 -39.81 9.37
N VAL A 374 26.97 -40.21 9.68
CA VAL A 374 27.90 -39.43 10.53
C VAL A 374 28.13 -38.02 9.95
N THR A 375 28.02 -37.85 8.63
CA THR A 375 28.13 -36.56 7.93
C THR A 375 26.95 -35.61 8.17
N ALA A 376 25.80 -36.14 8.61
CA ALA A 376 24.61 -35.36 8.96
C ALA A 376 24.56 -34.99 10.46
N LEU A 377 25.59 -35.36 11.24
CA LEU A 377 25.74 -34.94 12.64
C LEU A 377 26.20 -33.48 12.73
N GLY A 378 25.87 -32.82 13.84
CA GLY A 378 26.24 -31.43 14.08
C GLY A 378 25.02 -30.50 14.19
N PRO A 379 25.13 -29.23 13.78
CA PRO A 379 24.07 -28.25 13.97
C PRO A 379 22.93 -28.41 12.95
N PHE A 380 21.71 -28.27 13.44
CA PHE A 380 20.49 -28.32 12.61
C PHE A 380 19.82 -26.97 12.49
N ASP A 381 19.17 -26.77 11.35
CA ASP A 381 18.32 -25.61 11.04
C ASP A 381 16.87 -26.05 10.79
N VAL A 382 15.91 -25.20 11.15
CA VAL A 382 14.47 -25.45 11.05
C VAL A 382 13.84 -24.44 10.11
N GLN A 383 13.15 -24.93 9.07
CA GLN A 383 12.30 -24.10 8.21
C GLN A 383 10.84 -24.39 8.48
N VAL A 384 10.02 -23.34 8.50
CA VAL A 384 8.59 -23.45 8.72
C VAL A 384 7.85 -22.80 7.56
N TRP A 385 6.90 -23.55 7.02
CA TRP A 385 5.90 -23.04 6.10
C TRP A 385 4.54 -23.04 6.79
N VAL A 386 3.81 -21.95 6.64
CA VAL A 386 2.43 -21.86 7.11
C VAL A 386 1.51 -21.39 6.00
N SER A 387 0.30 -21.92 6.00
CA SER A 387 -0.83 -21.38 5.24
C SER A 387 -2.03 -21.12 6.17
N ASP A 388 -2.89 -20.19 5.79
CA ASP A 388 -4.21 -20.07 6.40
C ASP A 388 -5.23 -20.99 5.68
N VAL A 389 -6.50 -20.91 6.06
CA VAL A 389 -7.57 -21.67 5.39
C VAL A 389 -7.90 -21.17 3.98
N HIS A 390 -7.45 -19.97 3.61
CA HIS A 390 -7.65 -19.37 2.30
C HIS A 390 -6.47 -19.61 1.36
N GLY A 391 -5.44 -20.35 1.79
CA GLY A 391 -4.25 -20.67 1.00
C GLY A 391 -3.22 -19.54 0.94
N ILE A 392 -3.36 -18.51 1.78
CA ILE A 392 -2.39 -17.44 1.96
C ILE A 392 -1.22 -17.99 2.76
N THR A 393 -0.03 -17.91 2.20
CA THR A 393 1.17 -18.51 2.77
C THR A 393 2.07 -17.47 3.41
N ALA A 394 2.68 -17.83 4.54
CA ALA A 394 3.89 -17.18 5.02
C ALA A 394 5.00 -18.22 5.16
N MET A 395 6.20 -17.84 4.75
CA MET A 395 7.41 -18.63 4.92
C MET A 395 8.30 -17.92 5.93
N GLY A 396 8.64 -18.62 6.99
CA GLY A 396 9.63 -18.18 7.97
C GLY A 396 10.87 -19.02 7.80
N ASN A 397 11.95 -18.39 7.35
CA ASN A 397 13.27 -18.94 7.61
C ASN A 397 13.72 -18.35 8.95
N TYR A 398 14.20 -19.19 9.87
CA TYR A 398 15.12 -18.67 10.86
C TYR A 398 16.42 -18.35 10.10
N GLU A 399 16.64 -17.07 9.74
CA GLU A 399 17.90 -16.63 9.10
C GLU A 399 19.04 -16.55 10.13
N GLY A 400 19.24 -17.66 10.86
CA GLY A 400 20.42 -17.95 11.62
C GLY A 400 21.25 -18.99 10.90
N ARG A 401 21.67 -18.74 9.65
CA ARG A 401 22.81 -19.49 9.08
C ARG A 401 24.01 -19.24 9.99
N GLY A 402 24.23 -20.14 10.96
CA GLY A 402 25.29 -20.03 11.96
C GLY A 402 24.84 -20.02 13.43
N LYS A 403 23.53 -20.08 13.74
CA LYS A 403 23.03 -20.32 15.11
C LYS A 403 22.24 -21.61 15.14
N SER A 404 22.95 -22.71 15.32
CA SER A 404 22.41 -24.06 15.52
C SER A 404 21.27 -24.05 16.55
N LEU A 405 20.02 -24.36 16.13
CA LEU A 405 18.86 -24.42 17.03
C LEU A 405 19.02 -25.54 18.07
N PHE A 406 19.69 -26.63 17.69
CA PHE A 406 20.09 -27.75 18.54
C PHE A 406 21.22 -28.53 17.86
N THR A 407 21.83 -29.49 18.55
CA THR A 407 22.91 -30.33 18.02
C THR A 407 22.58 -31.79 18.29
N VAL A 408 22.71 -32.63 17.25
CA VAL A 408 22.68 -34.09 17.38
C VAL A 408 24.10 -34.62 17.29
N ASP A 409 24.46 -35.49 18.23
CA ASP A 409 25.78 -36.13 18.29
C ASP A 409 25.64 -37.62 18.64
N ASP A 410 26.72 -38.37 18.45
CA ASP A 410 26.84 -39.78 18.84
C ASP A 410 27.77 -39.86 20.05
N LEU A 411 27.25 -39.47 21.22
CA LEU A 411 28.07 -39.24 22.42
C LEU A 411 28.48 -40.57 23.05
N GLN A 412 29.70 -41.05 22.78
CA GLN A 412 30.27 -42.17 23.55
C GLN A 412 31.17 -41.62 24.66
N VAL A 413 30.78 -41.89 25.91
CA VAL A 413 31.59 -41.63 27.11
C VAL A 413 32.14 -42.97 27.62
N GLY A 414 33.46 -43.12 27.54
CA GLY A 414 34.16 -44.33 27.99
C GLY A 414 35.29 -44.01 28.97
N ILE A 415 35.50 -44.90 29.92
CA ILE A 415 36.71 -44.92 30.76
C ILE A 415 37.62 -46.02 30.22
N ASN A 416 38.74 -45.63 29.61
CA ASN A 416 39.77 -46.59 29.22
C ASN A 416 40.85 -46.67 30.30
N LEU A 417 41.16 -47.90 30.71
CA LEU A 417 42.37 -48.23 31.46
C LEU A 417 43.48 -48.49 30.45
N ALA A 418 44.51 -47.65 30.43
CA ALA A 418 45.73 -47.99 29.70
C ALA A 418 46.46 -49.09 30.48
N ASP A 419 46.68 -50.24 29.84
CA ASP A 419 47.35 -51.38 30.46
C ASP A 419 48.64 -50.96 31.17
N ASN A 420 48.66 -51.18 32.49
CA ASN A 420 49.80 -50.95 33.40
C ASN A 420 50.20 -49.50 33.73
N THR A 421 49.30 -48.52 33.62
CA THR A 421 49.50 -47.19 34.27
C THR A 421 48.17 -46.69 34.85
N PRO A 422 48.09 -46.14 36.08
CA PRO A 422 46.83 -45.66 36.67
C PRO A 422 46.44 -44.32 36.04
N ILE A 423 46.17 -44.32 34.75
CA ILE A 423 45.70 -43.18 33.99
C ILE A 423 44.25 -43.51 33.64
N TYR A 424 43.31 -42.83 34.28
CA TYR A 424 41.92 -42.82 33.87
C TYR A 424 41.80 -41.83 32.72
N GLN A 425 41.62 -42.34 31.50
CA GLN A 425 41.33 -41.50 30.34
C GLN A 425 39.83 -41.40 30.19
N LEU A 426 39.29 -40.19 30.43
CA LEU A 426 37.91 -39.88 30.06
C LEU A 426 37.90 -39.57 28.56
N VAL A 427 37.29 -40.49 27.80
CA VAL A 427 37.11 -40.33 26.37
C VAL A 427 35.68 -39.84 26.12
N ILE A 428 35.56 -38.61 25.61
CA ILE A 428 34.30 -38.07 25.11
C ILE A 428 34.43 -38.01 23.58
N SER A 429 33.70 -38.88 22.89
CA SER A 429 33.60 -38.85 21.42
C SER A 429 32.39 -38.02 20.98
N GLY A 430 32.52 -37.34 19.84
CA GLY A 430 31.47 -36.47 19.31
C GLY A 430 32.03 -35.14 18.76
N ASN A 431 31.34 -34.59 17.77
CA ASN A 431 31.73 -33.33 17.11
C ASN A 431 31.33 -32.07 17.90
N SER A 432 30.64 -32.18 19.04
CA SER A 432 29.98 -31.03 19.66
C SER A 432 30.40 -30.70 21.09
N PHE A 433 31.55 -30.04 21.21
CA PHE A 433 31.81 -29.15 22.35
C PHE A 433 31.43 -27.71 21.96
N ARG A 434 30.31 -27.17 22.49
CA ARG A 434 29.96 -25.74 22.31
C ARG A 434 30.69 -24.90 23.36
N VAL A 435 31.58 -24.00 22.92
CA VAL A 435 32.17 -22.94 23.76
C VAL A 435 31.27 -21.71 23.65
N TYR A 436 30.66 -21.27 24.74
CA TYR A 436 29.89 -20.04 24.80
C TYR A 436 30.62 -18.98 25.62
N ASP A 437 30.59 -17.74 25.13
CA ASP A 437 31.03 -16.54 25.84
C ASP A 437 29.88 -16.08 26.77
N ASN A 438 30.12 -15.89 28.06
CA ASN A 438 29.08 -15.42 28.99
C ASN A 438 29.66 -14.53 30.10
N ALA A 439 28.98 -13.40 30.37
CA ALA A 439 29.53 -12.24 31.07
C ALA A 439 28.89 -11.90 32.44
N SER A 440 28.33 -12.83 33.21
CA SER A 440 27.61 -12.44 34.44
C SER A 440 27.34 -13.55 35.47
N THR A 441 27.92 -13.40 36.67
CA THR A 441 27.56 -13.75 38.10
C THR A 441 28.83 -13.89 38.96
N THR A 442 28.75 -14.04 40.28
CA THR A 442 29.85 -13.92 41.27
C THR A 442 29.92 -15.14 42.21
N LEU A 443 31.16 -15.55 42.54
CA LEU A 443 31.64 -16.20 43.79
C LEU A 443 31.57 -17.74 44.03
N ASP A 444 32.77 -18.24 44.37
CA ASP A 444 33.20 -19.26 45.35
C ASP A 444 32.69 -20.72 45.32
N ASN A 445 33.47 -21.59 44.65
CA ASN A 445 34.22 -22.76 45.17
C ASN A 445 34.70 -23.60 43.97
N VAL A 446 35.92 -24.12 44.01
CA VAL A 446 36.66 -24.68 42.86
C VAL A 446 35.86 -25.74 42.07
N VAL A 447 35.38 -25.33 40.90
CA VAL A 447 34.91 -26.15 39.78
C VAL A 447 35.94 -25.99 38.66
N VAL A 448 36.36 -27.06 37.98
CA VAL A 448 36.96 -26.89 36.64
C VAL A 448 35.82 -26.79 35.64
N VAL A 449 35.19 -25.62 35.66
CA VAL A 449 34.33 -24.92 34.69
C VAL A 449 33.98 -23.63 35.44
N ASP A 450 34.29 -22.47 34.85
CA ASP A 450 34.21 -21.17 35.51
C ASP A 450 32.78 -20.80 35.96
N ASN A 451 32.63 -20.54 37.28
CA ASN A 451 31.50 -19.89 37.92
C ASN A 451 31.94 -18.50 38.47
N ASN A 452 32.29 -17.60 37.56
CA ASN A 452 31.73 -16.26 37.44
C ASN A 452 32.37 -15.10 38.30
N GLU A 453 32.51 -13.93 37.63
CA GLU A 453 33.06 -12.60 38.03
C GLU A 453 34.58 -12.49 38.21
N GLY A 454 35.28 -12.65 37.08
CA GLY A 454 36.66 -12.23 36.93
C GLY A 454 37.20 -12.76 35.61
N LEU A 455 37.36 -11.88 34.63
CA LEU A 455 37.86 -12.21 33.29
C LEU A 455 39.13 -13.08 33.34
N ILE A 456 39.03 -14.36 32.95
CA ILE A 456 40.15 -15.10 32.37
C ILE A 456 40.01 -15.05 30.84
N GLN A 457 40.63 -14.05 30.22
CA GLN A 457 40.79 -14.00 28.78
C GLN A 457 41.79 -15.07 28.32
N ALA A 458 41.31 -16.10 27.63
CA ALA A 458 42.15 -16.97 26.82
C ALA A 458 41.96 -16.59 25.34
N SER A 459 42.90 -15.83 24.79
CA SER A 459 42.96 -15.57 23.35
C SER A 459 43.59 -16.76 22.63
N PHE A 460 42.83 -17.37 21.72
CA PHE A 460 43.34 -18.41 20.83
C PHE A 460 44.23 -17.77 19.77
N THR A 461 45.52 -18.03 19.83
CA THR A 461 46.45 -17.70 18.74
C THR A 461 47.14 -18.99 18.29
N GLY A 462 46.72 -19.51 17.14
CA GLY A 462 47.40 -20.59 16.41
C GLY A 462 46.74 -21.97 16.47
N ASN A 463 46.87 -22.72 15.37
CA ASN A 463 46.42 -24.12 15.15
C ASN A 463 47.30 -25.16 15.88
N SER A 464 47.61 -24.96 17.16
CA SER A 464 48.53 -25.84 17.89
C SER A 464 47.77 -26.92 18.67
N TYR A 465 47.92 -28.19 18.26
CA TYR A 465 47.17 -29.37 18.71
C TYR A 465 47.66 -30.02 20.02
N TYR A 466 48.30 -29.29 20.93
CA TYR A 466 48.74 -29.82 22.24
C TYR A 466 49.05 -28.67 23.20
N LYS A 467 48.41 -28.63 24.38
CA LYS A 467 48.78 -27.67 25.43
C LYS A 467 48.50 -28.25 26.82
N SER A 468 49.52 -28.24 27.67
CA SER A 468 49.39 -28.57 29.10
C SER A 468 48.90 -27.33 29.85
N TYR A 469 47.88 -27.48 30.69
CA TYR A 469 47.37 -26.42 31.54
C TYR A 469 47.73 -26.72 32.99
N GLY A 470 48.41 -25.79 33.66
CA GLY A 470 48.54 -25.79 35.12
C GLY A 470 47.45 -24.87 35.69
N LEU A 471 46.76 -25.31 36.74
CA LEU A 471 45.79 -24.46 37.44
C LEU A 471 46.47 -23.16 37.90
N VAL A 472 45.89 -22.00 37.56
CA VAL A 472 46.33 -20.68 38.06
C VAL A 472 45.76 -20.46 39.46
N SER A 473 46.04 -21.41 40.35
CA SER A 473 46.07 -21.31 41.81
C SER A 473 46.26 -22.75 42.31
N PRO A 474 47.32 -23.06 43.06
CA PRO A 474 47.54 -24.41 43.54
C PRO A 474 46.45 -24.77 44.55
N VAL A 475 45.53 -25.65 44.16
CA VAL A 475 44.60 -26.28 45.09
C VAL A 475 45.43 -27.13 46.03
N ARG A 476 45.61 -26.68 47.28
CA ARG A 476 46.35 -27.42 48.30
C ARG A 476 45.41 -28.44 48.92
N LEU A 477 45.62 -29.71 48.60
CA LEU A 477 44.91 -30.82 49.22
C LEU A 477 45.77 -31.41 50.34
N GLY A 478 45.21 -31.50 51.54
CA GLY A 478 45.81 -32.08 52.74
C GLY A 478 45.38 -33.52 52.98
N ARG A 479 46.03 -34.18 53.95
CA ARG A 479 45.75 -35.57 54.32
C ARG A 479 44.30 -35.76 54.77
N GLY A 480 43.59 -36.67 54.13
CA GLY A 480 42.20 -36.99 54.43
C GLY A 480 41.17 -36.20 53.63
N ASP A 481 41.62 -35.28 52.76
CA ASP A 481 40.71 -34.54 51.88
C ASP A 481 40.08 -35.50 50.86
N LEU A 482 38.75 -35.43 50.80
CA LEU A 482 37.89 -36.15 49.87
C LEU A 482 37.37 -35.14 48.84
N GLY A 483 37.66 -35.37 47.55
CA GLY A 483 37.17 -34.52 46.47
C GLY A 483 36.25 -35.25 45.50
N ARG A 484 35.47 -34.51 44.72
CA ARG A 484 34.66 -35.00 43.59
C ARG A 484 34.84 -34.07 42.39
N VAL A 485 34.97 -34.63 41.19
CA VAL A 485 35.05 -33.88 39.92
C VAL A 485 33.77 -34.09 39.12
N TYR A 486 33.16 -33.01 38.61
CA TYR A 486 31.92 -33.03 37.82
C TYR A 486 32.13 -32.35 36.46
N VAL A 487 31.41 -32.76 35.42
CA VAL A 487 31.36 -32.10 34.09
C VAL A 487 29.93 -31.61 33.85
N TRP A 488 29.76 -30.40 33.29
CA TRP A 488 28.44 -29.80 33.07
C TRP A 488 28.31 -29.18 31.66
N ALA A 489 27.17 -29.38 31.01
CA ALA A 489 26.67 -28.62 29.85
C ALA A 489 25.44 -27.75 30.24
N ARG A 490 25.30 -26.55 29.63
CA ARG A 490 24.39 -25.46 30.07
C ARG A 490 22.89 -25.76 29.86
N ASP A 491 22.05 -25.02 30.62
CA ASP A 491 20.57 -24.85 30.57
C ASP A 491 19.73 -25.55 31.65
N ASN A 492 20.20 -25.59 32.90
CA ASN A 492 19.45 -26.10 34.08
C ASN A 492 18.93 -27.54 33.95
N VAL A 493 19.41 -28.31 32.98
CA VAL A 493 19.25 -29.76 32.92
C VAL A 493 20.56 -30.37 33.41
N LEU A 494 20.49 -31.10 34.53
CA LEU A 494 21.49 -32.09 34.87
C LEU A 494 21.50 -33.13 33.73
N ASP A 495 22.59 -33.24 32.99
CA ASP A 495 22.91 -34.54 32.41
C ASP A 495 23.62 -35.33 33.51
N GLY A 496 22.81 -36.08 34.25
CA GLY A 496 23.00 -36.40 35.66
C GLY A 496 24.13 -37.34 36.03
N VAL A 497 25.07 -37.69 35.15
CA VAL A 497 26.20 -38.57 35.50
C VAL A 497 27.44 -38.21 34.68
N SER A 498 28.20 -37.24 35.16
CA SER A 498 29.65 -37.49 35.16
C SER A 498 29.93 -38.37 36.37
N PRO A 499 30.70 -39.46 36.26
CA PRO A 499 31.21 -40.13 37.45
C PRO A 499 31.92 -39.06 38.28
N ALA A 500 31.45 -38.85 39.52
CA ALA A 500 32.24 -38.09 40.47
C ALA A 500 33.51 -38.92 40.69
N LEU A 501 34.63 -38.49 40.11
CA LEU A 501 35.91 -39.11 40.42
C LEU A 501 36.21 -38.77 41.87
N THR A 502 35.93 -39.71 42.77
CA THR A 502 36.26 -39.59 44.18
C THR A 502 37.72 -39.97 44.36
N TYR A 503 38.47 -39.06 44.93
CA TYR A 503 39.85 -39.32 45.34
C TYR A 503 40.00 -39.06 46.83
N GLN A 504 40.91 -39.79 47.44
CA GLN A 504 41.35 -39.58 48.82
C GLN A 504 42.85 -39.35 48.81
N VAL A 505 43.30 -38.25 49.40
CA VAL A 505 44.74 -37.94 49.48
C VAL A 505 45.37 -38.72 50.63
N GLU A 506 46.18 -39.72 50.28
CA GLU A 506 47.04 -40.42 51.22
C GLU A 506 48.47 -39.83 51.18
N GLY A 507 48.96 -39.39 52.35
CA GLY A 507 50.27 -38.77 52.56
C GLY A 507 50.21 -37.33 53.09
N ASP A 508 51.27 -36.89 53.79
CA ASP A 508 51.33 -35.60 54.51
C ASP A 508 51.80 -34.40 53.64
N ASN A 509 51.92 -34.57 52.31
CA ASN A 509 52.44 -33.56 51.38
C ASN A 509 51.35 -32.88 50.53
N VAL A 510 51.54 -31.59 50.21
CA VAL A 510 50.70 -30.81 49.28
C VAL A 510 50.77 -31.40 47.88
N LYS A 511 49.62 -31.73 47.27
CA LYS A 511 49.55 -32.37 45.95
C LYS A 511 48.94 -31.45 44.88
N PHE A 512 49.42 -31.55 43.64
CA PHE A 512 48.94 -30.78 42.49
C PHE A 512 48.23 -31.71 41.50
N LEU A 513 47.08 -31.30 40.97
CA LEU A 513 46.36 -32.03 39.94
C LEU A 513 46.64 -31.40 38.57
N ASN A 514 47.28 -32.14 37.67
CA ASN A 514 47.51 -31.73 36.29
C ASN A 514 46.55 -32.48 35.36
N PHE A 515 46.03 -31.78 34.35
CA PHE A 515 45.22 -32.39 33.30
C PHE A 515 45.69 -31.93 31.91
N ILE A 516 45.60 -32.85 30.96
CA ILE A 516 45.93 -32.62 29.55
C ILE A 516 44.62 -32.74 28.78
N VAL A 517 44.23 -31.67 28.09
CA VAL A 517 43.10 -31.70 27.15
C VAL A 517 43.65 -31.88 25.76
N ASN A 518 43.34 -33.01 25.13
CA ASN A 518 43.73 -33.31 23.76
C ASN A 518 42.48 -33.29 22.86
N ARG A 519 42.51 -32.41 21.85
CA ARG A 519 41.38 -32.16 20.93
C ARG A 519 41.74 -32.65 19.54
N GLN A 520 40.96 -33.61 19.04
CA GLN A 520 40.95 -34.07 17.66
C GLN A 520 39.75 -33.47 16.90
N SER A 521 39.59 -33.80 15.62
CA SER A 521 38.48 -33.31 14.78
C SER A 521 37.10 -33.72 15.30
N ASP A 522 37.02 -34.84 16.00
CA ASP A 522 35.82 -35.61 16.35
C ASP A 522 35.85 -36.18 17.78
N GLN A 523 36.86 -35.81 18.57
CA GLN A 523 37.06 -36.35 19.90
C GLN A 523 37.76 -35.32 20.80
N THR A 524 37.31 -35.21 22.05
CA THR A 524 38.08 -34.54 23.10
C THR A 524 38.41 -35.56 24.17
N SER A 525 39.69 -35.77 24.42
CA SER A 525 40.15 -36.59 25.53
C SER A 525 40.73 -35.70 26.62
N VAL A 526 40.24 -35.89 27.83
CA VAL A 526 40.82 -35.27 29.03
C VAL A 526 41.59 -36.35 29.76
N THR A 527 42.90 -36.19 29.79
CA THR A 527 43.81 -37.10 30.48
C THR A 527 44.19 -36.46 31.80
N PHE A 528 43.90 -37.14 32.90
CA PHE A 528 44.42 -36.73 34.20
C PHE A 528 45.82 -37.33 34.33
N ASP A 529 46.81 -36.47 34.50
CA ASP A 529 48.14 -36.95 34.81
C ASP A 529 48.20 -37.22 36.31
N ALA A 530 47.86 -38.44 36.70
CA ALA A 530 48.02 -38.92 38.06
C ALA A 530 49.47 -39.35 38.36
N THR A 531 50.48 -38.77 37.69
CA THR A 531 51.86 -38.89 38.18
C THR A 531 51.99 -38.09 39.47
N TRP A 532 51.74 -38.80 40.57
CA TRP A 532 52.02 -38.34 41.91
C TRP A 532 53.51 -38.04 42.03
N SER A 533 53.89 -36.76 42.04
CA SER A 533 55.27 -36.35 42.22
C SER A 533 55.70 -36.53 43.69
N SER A 534 55.84 -37.76 44.18
CA SER A 534 56.89 -38.05 45.17
C SER A 534 57.24 -39.51 45.44
N ASP A 535 56.36 -40.52 45.43
CA ASP A 535 56.68 -41.68 46.30
C ASP A 535 56.68 -43.10 45.74
N GLY A 536 56.48 -43.37 44.44
CA GLY A 536 56.81 -44.70 43.88
C GLY A 536 56.20 -45.95 44.57
N ILE A 537 55.14 -45.80 45.37
CA ILE A 537 54.45 -46.90 46.08
C ILE A 537 53.13 -47.19 45.36
N GLY A 538 52.90 -48.47 45.05
CA GLY A 538 51.68 -48.96 44.40
C GLY A 538 50.44 -48.84 45.29
N VAL A 539 49.31 -48.56 44.64
CA VAL A 539 47.99 -48.39 45.27
C VAL A 539 47.34 -49.75 45.55
N SER A 540 46.70 -49.91 46.72
CA SER A 540 45.75 -50.99 47.01
C SER A 540 44.32 -50.43 46.88
N TYR A 541 43.50 -51.01 46.01
CA TYR A 541 42.14 -50.53 45.73
C TYR A 541 41.08 -51.22 46.61
N GLY A 542 40.14 -50.43 47.15
CA GLY A 542 38.86 -50.92 47.66
C GLY A 542 37.84 -51.07 46.53
N THR A 543 36.95 -52.06 46.65
CA THR A 543 35.91 -52.38 45.66
C THR A 543 34.92 -51.23 45.46
N PRO A 544 34.36 -51.04 44.24
CA PRO A 544 33.33 -50.04 44.00
C PRO A 544 32.04 -50.42 44.74
N PHE A 545 31.42 -49.45 45.41
CA PHE A 545 30.03 -49.58 45.82
C PHE A 545 29.14 -49.25 44.61
N LEU A 546 28.24 -50.19 44.29
CA LEU A 546 27.21 -50.13 43.26
C LEU A 546 26.32 -48.89 43.37
#